data_AF-A0A2D4LPF2-F1
#
_entry.id   AF-A0A2D4LPF2-F1
#
_cell.length_a   1.000
_cell.length_b   1.000
_cell.length_c   1.000
_cell.angle_alpha   90.00
_cell.angle_beta   90.00
_cell.angle_gamma   90.00
#
_symmetry.space_group_name_H-M   'P 1'
#
loop_
_entity.id
_entity.type
_entity.pdbx_description
1 polymer ?
#
loop_
_entity_poly.entity_id
_entity_poly.type
_entity_poly.pdbx_seq_one_letter_code
_entity_poly.pdbx_strand_id
1 'polypeptide(L)'
;MYDNDPLVWDFMARQELEMESLPPSEQPKSKQSKALEVARKEERSCAVFEEAITHLPTEEMWKCYVTFTLERCNRKTNNEELRKKRLERVQNVFSQAHESQLLPAPLYKQWIQLLLELDHEDQAREVAAAATNRFSQLVDMWEMRLQLLLKLKSSEVAACAQEAFKVVKAKDTLPLWTSWLEWSEHASSKAETEALYQRSFLATLPADSIALKEKYLEWAHRTGGYKKAKQVFTRLQECRPFSLQFFKKMIEIEKEQESSKIFNIREYYERALREFGATEPDLWLDYIKEELNHSQGKPENCGSIHWRAMKILQGEQVETFISKYTLLQAGHL
;
A
#
# COMPACT_ATOMS: atom_id res chain seq x y z
N MET A 1 -26.82 1.18 -36.79
CA MET A 1 -27.13 0.83 -35.38
C MET A 1 -25.92 0.21 -34.65
N TYR A 2 -24.77 0.02 -35.32
CA TYR A 2 -23.53 -0.50 -34.72
C TYR A 2 -22.47 0.58 -34.40
N ASP A 3 -22.66 1.81 -34.90
CA ASP A 3 -21.67 2.90 -34.82
C ASP A 3 -21.55 3.56 -33.44
N ASN A 4 -22.37 3.13 -32.47
CA ASN A 4 -22.40 3.69 -31.11
C ASN A 4 -21.75 2.77 -30.05
N ASP A 5 -21.12 1.67 -30.46
CA ASP A 5 -20.48 0.74 -29.52
C ASP A 5 -18.95 0.91 -29.53
N PRO A 6 -18.32 1.33 -28.42
CA PRO A 6 -16.87 1.46 -28.32
C PRO A 6 -16.09 0.19 -28.67
N LEU A 7 -16.66 -0.99 -28.42
CA LEU A 7 -16.01 -2.27 -28.72
C LEU A 7 -15.97 -2.57 -30.22
N VAL A 8 -16.97 -2.09 -30.98
CA VAL A 8 -16.98 -2.21 -32.44
C VAL A 8 -15.86 -1.35 -33.03
N TRP A 9 -15.73 -0.11 -32.55
CA TRP A 9 -14.64 0.78 -32.95
C TRP A 9 -13.26 0.24 -32.56
N ASP A 10 -13.10 -0.31 -31.36
CA ASP A 10 -11.86 -0.96 -30.92
C ASP A 10 -11.50 -2.16 -31.82
N PHE A 11 -12.48 -3.00 -32.17
CA PHE A 11 -12.27 -4.11 -33.09
C PHE A 11 -11.82 -3.62 -34.48
N MET A 12 -12.52 -2.64 -35.06
CA MET A 12 -12.18 -2.06 -36.37
C MET A 12 -10.78 -1.46 -36.38
N ALA A 13 -10.43 -0.69 -35.36
CA ALA A 13 -9.11 -0.09 -35.25
C ALA A 13 -8.00 -1.15 -35.12
N ARG A 14 -8.25 -2.24 -34.40
CA ARG A 14 -7.28 -3.35 -34.26
C ARG A 14 -7.12 -4.15 -35.55
N GLN A 15 -8.16 -4.26 -36.36
CA GLN A 15 -8.10 -4.94 -37.66
C GLN A 15 -7.11 -4.27 -38.65
N GLU A 16 -6.91 -2.95 -38.55
CA GLU A 16 -5.92 -2.21 -39.36
C GLU A 16 -4.47 -2.70 -39.16
N LEU A 17 -4.17 -3.37 -38.04
CA LEU A 17 -2.87 -3.98 -37.79
C LEU A 17 -2.65 -5.27 -38.60
N GLU A 18 -3.72 -5.99 -38.89
CA GLU A 18 -3.72 -7.28 -39.58
C GLU A 18 -3.76 -7.09 -41.10
N MET A 19 -4.35 -5.99 -41.56
CA MET A 19 -4.43 -5.65 -42.98
C MET A 19 -3.05 -5.56 -43.65
N GLU A 20 -2.83 -6.38 -44.68
CA GLU A 20 -1.60 -6.41 -45.45
C GLU A 20 -1.37 -5.11 -46.23
N SER A 21 -0.11 -4.68 -46.29
CA SER A 21 0.30 -3.58 -47.16
C SER A 21 0.51 -4.10 -48.58
N LEU A 22 -0.37 -3.76 -49.52
CA LEU A 22 -0.19 -4.04 -50.95
C LEU A 22 0.81 -3.04 -51.60
N PRO A 23 1.69 -3.48 -52.56
CA PRO A 23 2.01 -4.85 -52.98
C PRO A 23 3.24 -5.45 -52.25
N PRO A 24 3.43 -6.78 -52.29
CA PRO A 24 4.61 -7.44 -51.74
C PRO A 24 5.84 -7.12 -52.60
N SER A 25 6.77 -6.35 -52.06
CA SER A 25 8.14 -6.32 -52.61
C SER A 25 8.81 -7.65 -52.27
N GLU A 26 9.25 -8.40 -53.30
CA GLU A 26 9.95 -9.69 -53.20
C GLU A 26 11.34 -9.59 -52.53
N GLN A 27 11.79 -8.40 -52.13
CA GLN A 27 13.07 -8.22 -51.46
C GLN A 27 12.97 -8.43 -49.95
N PRO A 28 13.98 -9.03 -49.29
CA PRO A 28 14.01 -9.14 -47.83
C PRO A 28 13.96 -7.74 -47.21
N LYS A 29 12.78 -7.38 -46.68
CA LYS A 29 12.55 -6.09 -46.03
C LYS A 29 13.60 -5.87 -44.95
N SER A 30 14.40 -4.82 -45.10
CA SER A 30 15.37 -4.40 -44.08
C SER A 30 14.68 -4.21 -42.73
N LYS A 31 15.42 -4.32 -41.62
CA LYS A 31 14.85 -4.07 -40.27
C LYS A 31 14.14 -2.71 -40.17
N GLN A 32 14.66 -1.71 -40.88
CA GLN A 32 14.08 -0.36 -40.96
C GLN A 32 12.76 -0.35 -41.76
N SER A 33 12.70 -1.06 -42.90
CA SER A 33 11.47 -1.20 -43.70
C SER A 33 10.34 -1.88 -42.91
N LYS A 34 10.65 -2.90 -42.09
CA LYS A 34 9.67 -3.55 -41.21
C LYS A 34 9.12 -2.61 -40.13
N ALA A 35 9.99 -1.81 -39.50
CA ALA A 35 9.57 -0.84 -38.48
C ALA A 35 8.67 0.26 -39.06
N LEU A 36 8.98 0.73 -40.27
CA LEU A 36 8.15 1.69 -41.02
C LEU A 36 6.76 1.12 -41.34
N GLU A 37 6.69 -0.14 -41.76
CA GLU A 37 5.40 -0.81 -42.02
C GLU A 37 4.55 -0.92 -40.75
N VAL A 38 5.17 -1.31 -39.62
CA VAL A 38 4.50 -1.37 -38.31
C VAL A 38 4.01 0.01 -37.89
N ALA A 39 4.85 1.05 -38.02
CA ALA A 39 4.45 2.43 -37.73
C ALA A 39 3.23 2.86 -38.56
N ARG A 40 3.23 2.55 -39.86
CA ARG A 40 2.11 2.87 -40.76
C ARG A 40 0.83 2.15 -40.37
N LYS A 41 0.92 0.87 -39.98
CA LYS A 41 -0.22 0.09 -39.48
C LYS A 41 -0.79 0.69 -38.19
N GLU A 42 0.08 1.01 -37.24
CA GLU A 42 -0.31 1.65 -35.98
C GLU A 42 -0.95 3.03 -36.19
N GLU A 43 -0.47 3.81 -37.16
CA GLU A 43 -1.06 5.10 -37.52
C GLU A 43 -2.46 4.97 -38.12
N ARG A 44 -2.70 3.97 -38.98
CA ARG A 44 -4.05 3.68 -39.49
C ARG A 44 -5.01 3.28 -38.37
N SER A 45 -4.57 2.41 -37.46
CA SER A 45 -5.37 2.08 -36.27
C SER A 45 -5.69 3.31 -35.44
N CYS A 46 -4.71 4.20 -35.23
CA CYS A 46 -4.93 5.46 -34.52
C CYS A 46 -5.96 6.33 -35.23
N ALA A 47 -5.90 6.46 -36.56
CA ALA A 47 -6.87 7.25 -37.31
C ALA A 47 -8.32 6.77 -37.11
N VAL A 48 -8.55 5.46 -37.04
CA VAL A 48 -9.88 4.90 -36.72
C VAL A 48 -10.31 5.27 -35.29
N PHE A 49 -9.40 5.25 -34.32
CA PHE A 49 -9.70 5.71 -32.96
C PHE A 49 -9.98 7.22 -32.88
N GLU A 50 -9.23 8.03 -33.61
CA GLU A 50 -9.42 9.49 -33.68
C GLU A 50 -10.79 9.82 -34.29
N GLU A 51 -11.21 9.09 -35.32
CA GLU A 51 -12.59 9.19 -35.84
C GLU A 51 -13.61 8.75 -34.77
N ALA A 52 -13.39 7.61 -34.11
CA ALA A 52 -14.29 7.09 -33.09
C ALA A 52 -14.52 8.07 -31.93
N ILE A 53 -13.47 8.71 -31.39
CA ILE A 53 -13.62 9.66 -30.28
C ILE A 53 -14.35 10.94 -30.69
N THR A 54 -14.32 11.32 -31.97
CA THR A 54 -15.10 12.47 -32.47
C THR A 54 -16.58 12.15 -32.58
N HIS A 55 -16.93 10.91 -32.94
CA HIS A 55 -18.33 10.45 -33.04
C HIS A 55 -18.90 9.99 -31.69
N LEU A 56 -18.06 9.40 -30.83
CA LEU A 56 -18.44 8.78 -29.57
C LEU A 56 -17.48 9.20 -28.43
N PRO A 57 -17.54 10.47 -27.99
CA PRO A 57 -16.68 11.00 -26.92
C PRO A 57 -17.12 10.49 -25.54
N THR A 58 -16.87 9.21 -25.27
CA THR A 58 -17.23 8.50 -24.04
C THR A 58 -16.00 8.01 -23.30
N GLU A 59 -16.10 7.79 -21.98
CA GLU A 59 -14.99 7.26 -21.18
C GLU A 59 -14.55 5.87 -21.68
N GLU A 60 -15.49 5.06 -22.14
CA GLU A 60 -15.28 3.73 -22.68
C GLU A 60 -14.49 3.78 -23.99
N MET A 61 -14.80 4.72 -24.89
CA MET A 61 -14.06 4.89 -26.14
C MET A 61 -12.62 5.35 -25.88
N TRP A 62 -12.44 6.35 -25.00
CA TRP A 62 -11.12 6.79 -24.57
C TRP A 62 -10.33 5.68 -23.88
N LYS A 63 -10.98 4.86 -23.06
CA LYS A 63 -10.36 3.68 -22.43
C LYS A 63 -9.83 2.72 -23.48
N CYS A 64 -10.61 2.38 -24.51
CA CYS A 64 -10.15 1.53 -25.61
C CYS A 64 -8.92 2.13 -26.30
N TYR A 65 -8.96 3.43 -26.64
CA TYR A 65 -7.86 4.08 -27.35
C TYR A 65 -6.57 4.17 -26.52
N VAL A 66 -6.66 4.59 -25.25
CA VAL A 66 -5.52 4.64 -24.31
C VAL A 66 -4.94 3.24 -24.10
N THR A 67 -5.80 2.22 -23.93
CA THR A 67 -5.34 0.84 -23.74
C THR A 67 -4.57 0.34 -24.96
N PHE A 68 -5.10 0.60 -26.16
CA PHE A 68 -4.43 0.24 -27.41
C PHE A 68 -3.03 0.89 -27.51
N THR A 69 -2.92 2.19 -27.26
CA THR A 69 -1.64 2.91 -27.38
C THR A 69 -0.62 2.46 -26.33
N LEU A 70 -1.06 2.19 -25.10
CA LEU A 70 -0.23 1.57 -24.05
C LEU A 70 0.30 0.19 -24.46
N GLU A 71 -0.57 -0.69 -24.97
CA GLU A 71 -0.14 -2.00 -25.47
C GLU A 71 0.93 -1.87 -26.56
N ARG A 72 0.79 -0.90 -27.46
CA ARG A 72 1.80 -0.64 -28.50
C ARG A 72 3.10 -0.12 -27.91
N CYS A 73 3.04 0.82 -26.98
CA CYS A 73 4.21 1.38 -26.29
C CYS A 73 5.00 0.30 -25.54
N ASN A 74 4.31 -0.66 -24.92
CA ASN A 74 4.93 -1.77 -24.18
C ASN A 74 5.53 -2.87 -25.06
N ARG A 75 5.30 -2.86 -26.38
CA ARG A 75 5.92 -3.84 -27.29
C ARG A 75 7.40 -3.54 -27.50
N LYS A 76 8.24 -4.53 -27.22
CA LYS A 76 9.69 -4.49 -27.48
C LYS A 76 9.96 -4.17 -28.94
N THR A 77 10.86 -3.22 -29.19
CA THR A 77 11.36 -2.85 -30.51
C THR A 77 12.82 -2.43 -30.40
N ASN A 78 13.62 -2.76 -31.41
CA ASN A 78 15.01 -2.32 -31.52
C ASN A 78 15.15 -1.07 -32.39
N ASN A 79 14.03 -0.50 -32.85
CA ASN A 79 14.00 0.72 -33.64
C ASN A 79 13.61 1.91 -32.74
N GLU A 80 14.57 2.81 -32.53
CA GLU A 80 14.40 3.97 -31.64
C GLU A 80 13.35 4.97 -32.14
N GLU A 81 13.23 5.17 -33.46
CA GLU A 81 12.24 6.10 -34.02
C GLU A 81 10.81 5.59 -33.80
N LEU A 82 10.57 4.29 -34.00
CA LEU A 82 9.29 3.65 -33.71
C LEU A 82 8.98 3.71 -32.21
N ARG A 83 9.99 3.48 -31.35
CA ARG A 83 9.83 3.59 -29.90
C ARG A 83 9.41 5.02 -29.51
N LYS A 84 10.09 6.03 -30.05
CA LYS A 84 9.78 7.45 -29.84
C LYS A 84 8.36 7.79 -30.30
N LYS A 85 7.96 7.39 -31.51
CA LYS A 85 6.60 7.63 -32.04
C LYS A 85 5.51 7.01 -31.17
N ARG A 86 5.69 5.77 -30.69
CA ARG A 86 4.75 5.11 -29.79
C ARG A 86 4.62 5.86 -28.46
N LEU A 87 5.76 6.33 -27.93
CA LEU A 87 5.81 7.09 -26.70
C LEU A 87 5.12 8.46 -26.82
N GLU A 88 5.38 9.20 -27.91
CA GLU A 88 4.71 10.46 -28.21
C GLU A 88 3.20 10.26 -28.37
N ARG A 89 2.79 9.18 -29.08
CA ARG A 89 1.38 8.86 -29.27
C ARG A 89 0.66 8.60 -27.95
N VAL A 90 1.20 7.74 -27.09
CA VAL A 90 0.54 7.41 -25.82
C VAL A 90 0.43 8.64 -24.91
N GLN A 91 1.46 9.50 -24.86
CA GLN A 91 1.41 10.76 -24.11
C GLN A 91 0.31 11.69 -24.64
N ASN A 92 0.24 11.88 -25.96
CA ASN A 92 -0.78 12.74 -26.57
C ASN A 92 -2.19 12.24 -26.28
N VAL A 93 -2.44 10.94 -26.44
CA VAL A 93 -3.77 10.35 -26.21
C VAL A 93 -4.20 10.46 -24.74
N PHE A 94 -3.27 10.26 -23.80
CA PHE A 94 -3.54 10.52 -22.38
C PHE A 94 -3.89 11.98 -22.11
N SER A 95 -3.10 12.92 -22.63
CA SER A 95 -3.34 14.36 -22.46
C SER A 95 -4.71 14.77 -23.04
N GLN A 96 -5.05 14.32 -24.24
CA GLN A 96 -6.35 14.62 -24.86
C GLN A 96 -7.52 14.01 -24.08
N ALA A 97 -7.41 12.76 -23.62
CA ALA A 97 -8.44 12.12 -22.78
C ALA A 97 -8.63 12.88 -21.46
N HIS A 98 -7.53 13.39 -20.90
CA HIS A 98 -7.52 14.19 -19.68
C HIS A 98 -8.18 15.56 -19.88
N GLU A 99 -7.78 16.30 -20.92
CA GLU A 99 -8.32 17.60 -21.29
C GLU A 99 -9.82 17.51 -21.60
N SER A 100 -10.25 16.41 -22.23
CA SER A 100 -11.66 16.12 -22.51
C SER A 100 -12.44 15.72 -21.25
N GLN A 101 -11.81 15.59 -20.09
CA GLN A 101 -12.39 15.08 -18.85
C GLN A 101 -13.06 13.71 -19.01
N LEU A 102 -12.50 12.85 -19.88
CA LEU A 102 -13.02 11.52 -20.18
C LEU A 102 -12.02 10.40 -19.91
N LEU A 103 -10.83 10.72 -19.37
CA LEU A 103 -9.88 9.71 -18.91
C LEU A 103 -10.44 8.98 -17.66
N PRO A 104 -10.63 7.65 -17.68
CA PRO A 104 -11.08 6.89 -16.51
C PRO A 104 -10.08 6.91 -15.35
N ALA A 105 -10.58 6.92 -14.12
CA ALA A 105 -9.76 6.96 -12.90
C ALA A 105 -8.62 5.92 -12.84
N PRO A 106 -8.84 4.62 -13.18
CA PRO A 106 -7.77 3.61 -13.10
C PRO A 106 -6.58 3.87 -14.03
N LEU A 107 -6.75 4.64 -15.09
CA LEU A 107 -5.71 4.91 -16.09
C LEU A 107 -4.75 6.02 -15.67
N TYR A 108 -5.13 6.88 -14.71
CA TYR A 108 -4.24 7.92 -14.19
C TYR A 108 -3.00 7.35 -13.50
N LYS A 109 -3.13 6.23 -12.77
CA LYS A 109 -1.98 5.57 -12.12
C LYS A 109 -0.94 5.12 -13.16
N GLN A 110 -1.40 4.58 -14.29
CA GLN A 110 -0.52 4.15 -15.37
C GLN A 110 0.15 5.35 -16.05
N TRP A 111 -0.61 6.43 -16.28
CA TRP A 111 -0.06 7.65 -16.87
C TRP A 111 1.01 8.30 -16.00
N ILE A 112 0.76 8.41 -14.69
CA ILE A 112 1.72 8.96 -13.74
C ILE A 112 2.98 8.10 -13.66
N GLN A 113 2.84 6.77 -13.67
CA GLN A 113 3.99 5.89 -13.74
C GLN A 113 4.81 6.13 -15.01
N LEU A 114 4.15 6.24 -16.17
CA LEU A 114 4.83 6.55 -17.43
C LEU A 114 5.56 7.90 -17.36
N LEU A 115 4.93 8.95 -16.83
CA LEU A 115 5.56 10.26 -16.67
C LEU A 115 6.81 10.20 -15.77
N LEU A 116 6.76 9.42 -14.70
CA LEU A 116 7.93 9.20 -13.83
C LEU A 116 9.05 8.42 -14.52
N GLU A 117 8.73 7.44 -15.38
CA GLU A 117 9.72 6.71 -16.17
C GLU A 117 10.42 7.60 -17.22
N LEU A 118 9.80 8.74 -17.56
CA LEU A 118 10.32 9.75 -18.47
C LEU A 118 10.97 10.93 -17.73
N ASP A 119 11.10 10.88 -16.40
CA ASP A 119 11.58 11.98 -15.56
C ASP A 119 10.75 13.28 -15.66
N HIS A 120 9.47 13.18 -16.06
CA HIS A 120 8.53 14.30 -16.14
C HIS A 120 7.77 14.51 -14.81
N GLU A 121 8.52 14.78 -13.73
CA GLU A 121 7.96 14.82 -12.38
C GLU A 121 6.94 15.94 -12.15
N ASP A 122 7.16 17.13 -12.73
CA ASP A 122 6.24 18.27 -12.59
C ASP A 122 4.88 17.94 -13.21
N GLN A 123 4.88 17.40 -14.43
CA GLN A 123 3.67 16.97 -15.12
C GLN A 123 2.96 15.84 -14.34
N ALA A 124 3.72 14.89 -13.79
CA ALA A 124 3.15 13.83 -12.96
C ALA A 124 2.40 14.40 -11.73
N ARG A 125 2.96 15.43 -11.09
CA ARG A 125 2.32 16.13 -9.95
C ARG A 125 1.05 16.86 -10.37
N GLU A 126 1.08 17.58 -11.49
CA GLU A 126 -0.09 18.29 -12.04
C GLU A 126 -1.22 17.31 -12.37
N VAL A 127 -0.91 16.23 -13.10
CA VAL A 127 -1.86 15.18 -13.46
C VAL A 127 -2.46 14.52 -12.22
N ALA A 128 -1.64 14.21 -11.21
CA ALA A 128 -2.13 13.62 -9.96
C ALA A 128 -3.07 14.57 -9.20
N ALA A 129 -2.74 15.86 -9.13
CA ALA A 129 -3.58 16.88 -8.51
C ALA A 129 -4.92 17.01 -9.25
N ALA A 130 -4.89 17.08 -10.58
CA ALA A 130 -6.09 17.18 -11.40
C ALA A 130 -6.98 15.92 -11.28
N ALA A 131 -6.38 14.72 -11.29
CA ALA A 131 -7.09 13.46 -11.07
C ALA A 131 -7.81 13.45 -9.72
N THR A 132 -7.10 13.87 -8.67
CA THR A 132 -7.63 13.91 -7.31
C THR A 132 -8.77 14.91 -7.17
N ASN A 133 -8.69 16.07 -7.84
CA ASN A 133 -9.77 17.06 -7.83
C ASN A 133 -11.03 16.51 -8.52
N ARG A 134 -10.88 15.83 -9.67
CA ARG A 134 -11.99 15.24 -10.42
C ARG A 134 -12.64 14.06 -9.69
N PHE A 135 -11.82 13.21 -9.08
CA PHE A 135 -12.24 11.97 -8.43
C PHE A 135 -12.06 12.03 -6.91
N SER A 136 -12.39 13.17 -6.30
CA SER A 136 -12.12 13.45 -4.88
C SER A 136 -12.77 12.48 -3.90
N GLN A 137 -13.79 11.74 -4.32
CA GLN A 137 -14.48 10.73 -3.51
C GLN A 137 -13.76 9.36 -3.52
N LEU A 138 -12.83 9.13 -4.44
CA LEU A 138 -12.10 7.87 -4.56
C LEU A 138 -10.81 7.93 -3.75
N VAL A 139 -10.71 7.10 -2.71
CA VAL A 139 -9.50 7.02 -1.86
C VAL A 139 -8.27 6.64 -2.66
N ASP A 140 -8.41 5.73 -3.62
CA ASP A 140 -7.33 5.27 -4.50
C ASP A 140 -6.63 6.43 -5.22
N MET A 141 -7.34 7.52 -5.52
CA MET A 141 -6.77 8.70 -6.19
C MET A 141 -5.91 9.53 -5.23
N TRP A 142 -6.38 9.70 -3.99
CA TRP A 142 -5.60 10.33 -2.93
C TRP A 142 -4.38 9.51 -2.55
N GLU A 143 -4.53 8.19 -2.44
CA GLU A 143 -3.42 7.27 -2.15
C GLU A 143 -2.36 7.35 -3.27
N MET A 144 -2.79 7.28 -4.53
CA MET A 144 -1.91 7.43 -5.68
C MET A 144 -1.14 8.77 -5.63
N ARG A 145 -1.82 9.87 -5.33
CA ARG A 145 -1.16 11.19 -5.22
C ARG A 145 -0.19 11.25 -4.05
N LEU A 146 -0.54 10.71 -2.89
CA LEU A 146 0.36 10.65 -1.74
C LEU A 146 1.59 9.79 -2.03
N GLN A 147 1.42 8.62 -2.65
CA GLN A 147 2.53 7.75 -3.06
C GLN A 147 3.49 8.46 -4.02
N LEU A 148 2.96 9.22 -4.98
CA LEU A 148 3.75 10.07 -5.87
C LEU A 148 4.56 11.09 -5.06
N LEU A 149 3.90 11.88 -4.20
CA LEU A 149 4.57 12.92 -3.41
C LEU A 149 5.63 12.34 -2.48
N LEU A 150 5.39 11.16 -1.89
CA LEU A 150 6.34 10.40 -1.10
C LEU A 150 7.58 10.00 -1.91
N LYS A 151 7.37 9.42 -3.10
CA LYS A 151 8.45 9.00 -4.00
C LYS A 151 9.33 10.19 -4.41
N LEU A 152 8.70 11.34 -4.65
CA LEU A 152 9.38 12.59 -5.00
C LEU A 152 9.94 13.34 -3.78
N LYS A 153 9.77 12.81 -2.55
CA LYS A 153 10.18 13.45 -1.29
C LYS A 153 9.66 14.89 -1.16
N SER A 154 8.46 15.14 -1.67
CA SER A 154 7.85 16.47 -1.66
C SER A 154 7.46 16.89 -0.24
N SER A 155 7.55 18.20 0.03
CA SER A 155 7.03 18.81 1.27
C SER A 155 5.50 18.94 1.27
N GLU A 156 4.85 18.74 0.12
CA GLU A 156 3.39 18.90 -0.04
C GLU A 156 2.58 17.73 0.52
N VAL A 157 3.22 16.65 0.97
CA VAL A 157 2.56 15.44 1.49
C VAL A 157 1.55 15.79 2.59
N ALA A 158 1.95 16.65 3.54
CA ALA A 158 1.07 17.05 4.64
C ALA A 158 -0.17 17.82 4.16
N ALA A 159 0.00 18.76 3.22
CA ALA A 159 -1.12 19.52 2.66
C ALA A 159 -2.06 18.62 1.87
N CYS A 160 -1.51 17.72 1.03
CA CYS A 160 -2.29 16.75 0.28
C CYS A 160 -3.10 15.83 1.18
N ALA A 161 -2.49 15.31 2.25
CA ALA A 161 -3.18 14.47 3.22
C ALA A 161 -4.33 15.24 3.91
N GLN A 162 -4.08 16.47 4.36
CA GLN A 162 -5.11 17.32 4.97
C GLN A 162 -6.32 17.52 4.05
N GLU A 163 -6.11 17.79 2.77
CA GLU A 163 -7.22 17.92 1.81
C GLU A 163 -7.99 16.61 1.64
N ALA A 164 -7.29 15.46 1.60
CA ALA A 164 -7.93 14.16 1.51
C ALA A 164 -8.90 13.90 2.66
N PHE A 165 -8.51 14.22 3.89
CA PHE A 165 -9.34 14.00 5.08
C PHE A 165 -10.58 14.91 5.16
N LYS A 166 -10.66 15.99 4.37
CA LYS A 166 -11.87 16.81 4.29
C LYS A 166 -12.99 16.13 3.49
N VAL A 167 -12.65 15.20 2.61
CA VAL A 167 -13.59 14.60 1.66
C VAL A 167 -13.76 13.08 1.82
N VAL A 168 -12.70 12.38 2.24
CA VAL A 168 -12.72 10.92 2.40
C VAL A 168 -13.42 10.51 3.70
N LYS A 169 -14.24 9.46 3.62
CA LYS A 169 -14.94 8.90 4.78
C LYS A 169 -13.96 8.17 5.70
N ALA A 170 -14.13 8.33 7.02
CA ALA A 170 -13.23 7.79 8.04
C ALA A 170 -12.84 6.32 7.84
N LYS A 171 -13.79 5.47 7.44
CA LYS A 171 -13.58 4.03 7.22
C LYS A 171 -12.53 3.68 6.14
N ASP A 172 -12.27 4.59 5.21
CA ASP A 172 -11.37 4.35 4.08
C ASP A 172 -10.04 5.12 4.25
N THR A 173 -9.79 5.69 5.43
CA THR A 173 -8.66 6.61 5.64
C THR A 173 -7.36 5.98 6.15
N LEU A 174 -7.39 4.72 6.58
CA LEU A 174 -6.21 4.05 7.16
C LEU A 174 -4.97 4.06 6.23
N PRO A 175 -5.09 3.82 4.91
CA PRO A 175 -3.95 3.92 4.00
C PRO A 175 -3.34 5.33 3.99
N LEU A 176 -4.18 6.37 3.98
CA LEU A 176 -3.76 7.76 3.98
C LEU A 176 -3.03 8.14 5.27
N TRP A 177 -3.54 7.69 6.42
CA TRP A 177 -2.88 7.87 7.71
C TRP A 177 -1.51 7.19 7.73
N THR A 178 -1.43 5.97 7.22
CA THR A 178 -0.18 5.22 7.14
C THR A 178 0.88 5.97 6.35
N SER A 179 0.54 6.44 5.14
CA SER A 179 1.45 7.20 4.29
C SER A 179 1.88 8.53 4.91
N TRP A 180 0.96 9.25 5.55
CA TRP A 180 1.30 10.54 6.18
C TRP A 180 2.18 10.36 7.42
N LEU A 181 1.90 9.35 8.25
CA LEU A 181 2.73 9.04 9.41
C LEU A 181 4.13 8.64 8.96
N GLU A 182 4.25 7.73 8.00
CA GLU A 182 5.54 7.32 7.43
C GLU A 182 6.37 8.51 6.93
N TRP A 183 5.75 9.44 6.19
CA TRP A 183 6.41 10.68 5.78
C TRP A 183 6.87 11.50 6.99
N SER A 184 5.98 11.71 7.96
CA SER A 184 6.24 12.57 9.11
C SER A 184 7.37 12.07 9.99
N GLU A 185 7.59 10.75 10.07
CA GLU A 185 8.70 10.17 10.82
C GLU A 185 10.08 10.58 10.27
N HIS A 186 10.14 10.87 8.97
CA HIS A 186 11.37 11.22 8.28
C HIS A 186 11.52 12.73 8.04
N ALA A 187 10.41 13.43 7.82
CA ALA A 187 10.39 14.81 7.36
C ALA A 187 9.98 15.84 8.42
N SER A 188 9.26 15.44 9.47
CA SER A 188 8.74 16.35 10.51
C SER A 188 9.55 16.29 11.80
N SER A 189 9.35 17.27 12.68
CA SER A 189 9.93 17.20 14.02
C SER A 189 9.25 16.10 14.85
N LYS A 190 9.98 15.55 15.84
CA LYS A 190 9.42 14.50 16.73
C LYS A 190 8.11 14.93 17.41
N ALA A 191 7.97 16.22 17.74
CA ALA A 191 6.76 16.76 18.38
C ALA A 191 5.57 16.77 17.42
N GLU A 192 5.78 17.13 16.16
CA GLU A 192 4.74 17.11 15.12
C GLU A 192 4.32 15.68 14.77
N THR A 193 5.28 14.77 14.60
CA THR A 193 5.02 13.34 14.37
C THR A 193 4.20 12.72 15.51
N GLU A 194 4.57 13.02 16.75
CA GLU A 194 3.83 12.60 17.95
C GLU A 194 2.39 13.14 17.96
N ALA A 195 2.20 14.42 17.65
CA ALA A 195 0.87 15.02 17.56
C ALA A 195 0.05 14.38 16.43
N LEU A 196 0.69 14.02 15.32
CA LEU A 196 0.07 13.33 14.20
C LEU A 196 -0.43 11.94 14.58
N TYR A 197 0.39 11.17 15.32
CA TYR A 197 -0.03 9.88 15.89
C TYR A 197 -1.22 10.02 16.83
N GLN A 198 -1.21 11.00 17.74
CA GLN A 198 -2.33 11.24 18.64
C GLN A 198 -3.62 11.57 17.87
N ARG A 199 -3.51 12.40 16.83
CA ARG A 199 -4.65 12.76 15.99
C ARG A 199 -5.19 11.57 15.20
N SER A 200 -4.32 10.70 14.68
CA SER A 200 -4.76 9.55 13.89
C SER A 200 -5.62 8.59 14.71
N PHE A 201 -5.32 8.39 16.00
CA PHE A 201 -6.15 7.56 16.89
C PHE A 201 -7.56 8.09 17.12
N LEU A 202 -7.72 9.43 17.14
CA LEU A 202 -9.03 10.06 17.32
C LEU A 202 -9.86 10.06 16.03
N ALA A 203 -9.20 10.02 14.87
CA ALA A 203 -9.83 10.16 13.57
C ALA A 203 -10.10 8.82 12.86
N THR A 204 -9.49 7.73 13.32
CA THR A 204 -9.66 6.39 12.73
C THR A 204 -10.70 5.55 13.46
N LEU A 205 -11.24 4.54 12.79
CA LEU A 205 -12.09 3.57 13.45
C LEU A 205 -11.28 2.76 14.49
N PRO A 206 -11.93 2.26 15.56
CA PRO A 206 -11.21 1.52 16.60
C PRO A 206 -10.39 0.33 16.07
N ALA A 207 -10.92 -0.41 15.09
CA ALA A 207 -10.19 -1.52 14.46
C ALA A 207 -8.92 -1.07 13.73
N ASP A 208 -8.99 0.06 13.01
CA ASP A 208 -7.86 0.64 12.28
C ASP A 208 -6.80 1.22 13.21
N SER A 209 -7.20 1.66 14.41
CA SER A 209 -6.31 2.20 15.42
C SER A 209 -5.30 1.16 15.95
N ILE A 210 -5.56 -0.14 15.80
CA ILE A 210 -4.69 -1.22 16.29
C ILE A 210 -3.31 -1.13 15.63
N ALA A 211 -3.27 -1.16 14.30
CA ALA A 211 -2.01 -1.11 13.54
C ALA A 211 -1.24 0.19 13.79
N LEU A 212 -1.96 1.29 14.02
CA LEU A 212 -1.35 2.58 14.33
C LEU A 212 -0.70 2.60 15.72
N LYS A 213 -1.27 1.90 16.71
CA LYS A 213 -0.70 1.83 18.08
C LYS A 213 0.62 1.08 18.10
N GLU A 214 0.71 0.00 17.33
CA GLU A 214 1.95 -0.76 17.15
C GLU A 214 3.05 0.12 16.55
N LYS A 215 2.77 0.75 15.40
CA LYS A 215 3.72 1.67 14.74
C LYS A 215 4.16 2.79 15.66
N TYR A 216 3.23 3.34 16.43
CA TYR A 216 3.54 4.43 17.33
C TYR A 216 4.44 4.00 18.50
N LEU A 217 4.23 2.80 19.06
CA LEU A 217 5.10 2.24 20.08
C LEU A 217 6.52 2.02 19.55
N GLU A 218 6.65 1.49 18.33
CA GLU A 218 7.93 1.29 17.66
C GLU A 218 8.65 2.60 17.39
N TRP A 219 7.96 3.59 16.85
CA TRP A 219 8.50 4.92 16.61
C TRP A 219 8.95 5.59 17.92
N ALA A 220 8.14 5.48 18.98
CA ALA A 220 8.44 6.01 20.30
C ALA A 220 9.71 5.38 20.89
N HIS A 221 9.88 4.07 20.71
CA HIS A 221 11.10 3.36 21.10
C HIS A 221 12.30 3.80 20.27
N ARG A 222 12.18 3.85 18.94
CA ARG A 222 13.27 4.24 18.02
C ARG A 222 13.78 5.66 18.31
N THR A 223 12.88 6.59 18.64
CA THR A 223 13.22 8.02 18.76
C THR A 223 13.51 8.49 20.18
N GLY A 224 12.98 7.81 21.20
CA GLY A 224 13.09 8.21 22.61
C GLY A 224 13.48 7.08 23.56
N GLY A 225 13.83 5.91 23.03
CA GLY A 225 14.25 4.73 23.77
C GLY A 225 13.16 4.17 24.68
N TYR A 226 13.59 3.35 25.64
CA TYR A 226 12.72 2.65 26.60
C TYR A 226 11.76 3.58 27.36
N LYS A 227 12.27 4.70 27.90
CA LYS A 227 11.45 5.62 28.72
C LYS A 227 10.24 6.15 27.94
N LYS A 228 10.46 6.52 26.67
CA LYS A 228 9.41 7.02 25.80
C LYS A 228 8.45 5.89 25.41
N ALA A 229 8.96 4.73 25.02
CA ALA A 229 8.14 3.55 24.72
C ALA A 229 7.21 3.18 25.89
N LYS A 230 7.74 3.16 27.12
CA LYS A 230 6.96 2.86 28.33
C LYS A 230 5.86 3.90 28.57
N GLN A 231 6.16 5.19 28.40
CA GLN A 231 5.17 6.26 28.53
C GLN A 231 4.03 6.07 27.52
N VAL A 232 4.39 5.78 26.27
CA VAL A 232 3.44 5.53 25.19
C VAL A 232 2.58 4.31 25.47
N PHE A 233 3.20 3.19 25.84
CA PHE A 233 2.50 1.98 26.24
C PHE A 233 1.51 2.25 27.38
N THR A 234 1.96 2.94 28.42
CA THR A 234 1.13 3.28 29.58
C THR A 234 -0.11 4.10 29.21
N ARG A 235 0.02 5.01 28.24
CA ARG A 235 -1.10 5.80 27.74
C ARG A 235 -2.06 4.97 26.90
N LEU A 236 -1.55 4.07 26.07
CA LEU A 236 -2.34 3.34 25.10
C LEU A 236 -2.97 2.06 25.66
N GLN A 237 -2.41 1.48 26.72
CA GLN A 237 -2.79 0.15 27.25
C GLN A 237 -4.23 0.05 27.80
N GLU A 238 -4.96 1.17 27.92
CA GLU A 238 -6.38 1.19 28.29
C GLU A 238 -7.28 1.53 27.09
N CYS A 239 -6.70 1.94 25.96
CA CYS A 239 -7.42 2.32 24.74
C CYS A 239 -7.67 1.08 23.87
N ARG A 240 -8.78 0.36 24.10
CA ARG A 240 -9.20 -0.77 23.26
C ARG A 240 -9.61 -0.31 21.84
N PRO A 241 -9.52 -1.20 20.82
CA PRO A 241 -8.98 -2.56 20.85
C PRO A 241 -7.44 -2.60 20.79
N PHE A 242 -6.87 -3.75 21.19
CA PHE A 242 -5.44 -4.03 21.18
C PHE A 242 -5.09 -5.14 20.18
N SER A 243 -3.82 -5.26 19.84
CA SER A 243 -3.24 -6.46 19.26
C SER A 243 -2.34 -7.16 20.26
N LEU A 244 -2.16 -8.47 20.06
CA LEU A 244 -1.14 -9.22 20.77
C LEU A 244 0.27 -8.66 20.49
N GLN A 245 0.52 -8.24 19.25
CA GLN A 245 1.81 -7.70 18.83
C GLN A 245 2.20 -6.45 19.61
N PHE A 246 1.24 -5.59 19.95
CA PHE A 246 1.47 -4.41 20.79
C PHE A 246 2.07 -4.78 22.16
N PHE A 247 1.57 -5.84 22.80
CA PHE A 247 2.12 -6.32 24.07
C PHE A 247 3.46 -7.04 23.90
N LYS A 248 3.57 -7.91 22.89
CA LYS A 248 4.83 -8.63 22.58
C LYS A 248 5.97 -7.64 22.34
N LYS A 249 5.72 -6.56 21.60
CA LYS A 249 6.71 -5.52 21.34
C LYS A 249 7.18 -4.84 22.62
N MET A 250 6.29 -4.54 23.56
CA MET A 250 6.68 -3.94 24.84
C MET A 250 7.49 -4.91 25.71
N ILE A 251 7.16 -6.20 25.67
CA ILE A 251 7.93 -7.26 26.35
C ILE A 251 9.35 -7.35 25.77
N GLU A 252 9.50 -7.37 24.44
CA GLU A 252 10.81 -7.35 23.77
C GLU A 252 11.63 -6.13 24.20
N ILE A 253 11.04 -4.93 24.15
CA ILE A 253 11.70 -3.67 24.53
C ILE A 253 12.20 -3.72 25.99
N GLU A 254 11.45 -4.34 26.90
CA GLU A 254 11.85 -4.51 28.30
C GLU A 254 13.00 -5.52 28.44
N LYS A 255 12.94 -6.64 27.71
CA LYS A 255 13.97 -7.68 27.72
C LYS A 255 15.31 -7.21 27.16
N GLU A 256 15.30 -6.28 26.20
CA GLU A 256 16.51 -5.67 25.62
C GLU A 256 17.22 -4.70 26.56
N GLN A 257 16.62 -4.32 27.70
CA GLN A 257 17.27 -3.43 28.66
C GLN A 257 18.40 -4.15 29.41
N GLU A 258 19.54 -3.47 29.60
CA GLU A 258 20.66 -3.97 30.42
C GLU A 258 20.22 -4.36 31.85
N SER A 259 19.23 -3.63 32.38
CA SER A 259 18.59 -3.92 33.66
C SER A 259 17.15 -4.41 33.48
N SER A 260 16.95 -5.43 32.62
CA SER A 260 15.66 -6.09 32.41
C SER A 260 15.00 -6.45 33.74
N LYS A 261 13.82 -5.88 33.99
CA LYS A 261 13.06 -6.11 35.23
C LYS A 261 11.97 -7.11 34.96
N ILE A 262 12.15 -8.34 35.46
CA ILE A 262 11.15 -9.41 35.38
C ILE A 262 9.78 -8.97 35.93
N PHE A 263 9.74 -8.04 36.90
CA PHE A 263 8.50 -7.47 37.40
C PHE A 263 7.67 -6.79 36.30
N ASN A 264 8.31 -5.98 35.45
CA ASN A 264 7.63 -5.32 34.33
C ASN A 264 7.23 -6.35 33.26
N ILE A 265 8.10 -7.31 32.96
CA ILE A 265 7.81 -8.39 32.01
C ILE A 265 6.55 -9.16 32.45
N ARG A 266 6.48 -9.58 33.71
CA ARG A 266 5.30 -10.20 34.32
C ARG A 266 4.05 -9.34 34.12
N GLU A 267 4.12 -8.03 34.42
CA GLU A 267 2.99 -7.14 34.24
C GLU A 267 2.49 -7.12 32.78
N TYR A 268 3.40 -7.04 31.81
CA TYR A 268 3.01 -7.02 30.39
C TYR A 268 2.41 -8.36 29.92
N TYR A 269 2.96 -9.51 30.36
CA TYR A 269 2.35 -10.81 30.09
C TYR A 269 0.96 -10.92 30.73
N GLU A 270 0.80 -10.52 32.00
CA GLU A 270 -0.49 -10.56 32.69
C GLU A 270 -1.54 -9.69 31.97
N ARG A 271 -1.15 -8.53 31.45
CA ARG A 271 -2.03 -7.68 30.63
C ARG A 271 -2.38 -8.35 29.30
N ALA A 272 -1.40 -8.90 28.59
CA ALA A 272 -1.65 -9.62 27.34
C ALA A 272 -2.58 -10.82 27.55
N LEU A 273 -2.38 -11.58 28.64
CA LEU A 273 -3.18 -12.76 28.97
C LEU A 273 -4.62 -12.43 29.33
N ARG A 274 -4.90 -11.24 29.89
CA ARG A 274 -6.29 -10.79 30.12
C ARG A 274 -7.06 -10.61 28.81
N GLU A 275 -6.38 -10.17 27.75
CA GLU A 275 -7.02 -9.91 26.46
C GLU A 275 -7.00 -11.13 25.54
N PHE A 276 -5.90 -11.88 25.53
CA PHE A 276 -5.62 -12.93 24.54
C PHE A 276 -5.40 -14.32 25.13
N GLY A 277 -5.41 -14.45 26.46
CA GLY A 277 -5.07 -15.72 27.13
C GLY A 277 -6.05 -16.87 26.86
N ALA A 278 -7.26 -16.59 26.38
CA ALA A 278 -8.21 -17.63 25.96
C ALA A 278 -7.92 -18.20 24.57
N THR A 279 -7.23 -17.45 23.72
CA THR A 279 -7.00 -17.81 22.31
C THR A 279 -5.53 -18.03 21.99
N GLU A 280 -4.59 -17.62 22.84
CA GLU A 280 -3.15 -17.65 22.56
C GLU A 280 -2.41 -18.60 23.53
N PRO A 281 -2.32 -19.91 23.24
CA PRO A 281 -1.59 -20.87 24.08
C PRO A 281 -0.09 -20.56 24.15
N ASP A 282 0.50 -20.05 23.08
CA ASP A 282 1.92 -19.69 23.03
C ASP A 282 2.26 -18.55 23.98
N LEU A 283 1.33 -17.63 24.24
CA LEU A 283 1.54 -16.54 25.18
C LEU A 283 1.75 -17.06 26.62
N TRP A 284 1.07 -18.15 27.00
CA TRP A 284 1.28 -18.80 28.29
C TRP A 284 2.64 -19.50 28.36
N LEU A 285 3.04 -20.17 27.28
CA LEU A 285 4.32 -20.88 27.21
C LEU A 285 5.50 -19.92 27.24
N ASP A 286 5.42 -18.83 26.49
CA ASP A 286 6.43 -17.77 26.48
C ASP A 286 6.59 -17.20 27.90
N TYR A 287 5.48 -16.96 28.61
CA TYR A 287 5.54 -16.47 29.98
C TYR A 287 6.21 -17.46 30.95
N ILE A 288 5.91 -18.76 30.82
CA ILE A 288 6.59 -19.81 31.60
C ILE A 288 8.09 -19.83 31.28
N LYS A 289 8.46 -19.73 30.00
CA LYS A 289 9.86 -19.68 29.56
C LYS A 289 10.59 -18.48 30.18
N GLU A 290 9.96 -17.31 30.27
CA GLU A 290 10.56 -16.15 30.93
C GLU A 290 10.82 -16.39 32.42
N GLU A 291 9.90 -17.05 33.14
CA GLU A 291 10.09 -17.37 34.56
C GLU A 291 11.20 -18.39 34.80
N LEU A 292 11.46 -19.27 33.84
CA LEU A 292 12.54 -20.27 33.91
C LEU A 292 13.90 -19.69 33.51
N ASN A 293 13.95 -18.83 32.49
CA ASN A 293 15.19 -18.43 31.84
C ASN A 293 15.74 -17.08 32.33
N HIS A 294 14.90 -16.19 32.86
CA HIS A 294 15.35 -14.89 33.34
C HIS A 294 16.16 -15.04 34.64
N SER A 295 17.25 -14.27 34.81
CA SER A 295 18.14 -14.34 35.99
C SER A 295 17.43 -14.08 37.33
N GLN A 296 16.37 -13.28 37.30
CA GLN A 296 15.47 -12.97 38.42
C GLN A 296 14.10 -13.68 38.31
N GLY A 297 13.97 -14.64 37.39
CA GLY A 297 12.80 -15.48 37.21
C GLY A 297 12.52 -16.32 38.46
N LYS A 298 11.28 -16.76 38.59
CA LYS A 298 10.80 -17.57 39.73
C LYS A 298 10.16 -18.84 39.19
N PRO A 299 10.93 -19.95 39.09
CA PRO A 299 10.40 -21.23 38.63
C PRO A 299 9.15 -21.70 39.40
N GLU A 300 9.02 -21.31 40.67
CA GLU A 300 7.84 -21.59 41.49
C GLU A 300 6.53 -21.02 40.92
N ASN A 301 6.60 -19.95 40.12
CA ASN A 301 5.43 -19.36 39.46
C ASN A 301 4.91 -20.23 38.31
N CYS A 302 5.77 -21.07 37.70
CA CYS A 302 5.42 -21.83 36.49
C CYS A 302 4.22 -22.75 36.71
N GLY A 303 4.11 -23.38 37.88
CA GLY A 303 2.98 -24.24 38.21
C GLY A 303 1.65 -23.48 38.27
N SER A 304 1.68 -22.26 38.82
CA SER A 304 0.51 -21.37 38.86
C SER A 304 0.10 -20.91 37.45
N ILE A 305 1.07 -20.52 36.62
CA ILE A 305 0.82 -20.08 35.24
C ILE A 305 0.24 -21.24 34.41
N HIS A 306 0.83 -22.44 34.49
CA HIS A 306 0.32 -23.63 33.82
C HIS A 306 -1.12 -23.97 34.26
N TRP A 307 -1.39 -23.97 35.57
CA TRP A 307 -2.74 -24.24 36.07
C TRP A 307 -3.76 -23.23 35.54
N ARG A 308 -3.41 -21.94 35.48
CA ARG A 308 -4.28 -20.90 34.90
C ARG A 308 -4.51 -21.12 33.40
N ALA A 309 -3.48 -21.44 32.63
CA ALA A 309 -3.59 -21.75 31.21
C ALA A 309 -4.59 -22.90 30.98
N MET A 310 -4.48 -23.99 31.75
CA MET A 310 -5.39 -25.14 31.69
C MET A 310 -6.86 -24.81 32.03
N LYS A 311 -7.10 -23.71 32.77
CA LYS A 311 -8.44 -23.26 33.14
C LYS A 311 -9.05 -22.30 32.12
N ILE A 312 -8.22 -21.49 31.48
CA ILE A 312 -8.66 -20.41 30.58
C ILE A 312 -8.75 -20.90 29.13
N LEU A 313 -7.77 -21.70 28.68
CA LEU A 313 -7.76 -22.27 27.34
C LEU A 313 -8.84 -23.36 27.21
N GLN A 314 -9.46 -23.44 26.03
CA GLN A 314 -10.51 -24.41 25.73
C GLN A 314 -10.29 -25.04 24.34
N GLY A 315 -10.85 -26.23 24.14
CA GLY A 315 -10.79 -26.96 22.86
C GLY A 315 -9.36 -27.20 22.36
N GLU A 316 -9.12 -26.93 21.08
CA GLU A 316 -7.82 -27.13 20.43
C GLU A 316 -6.68 -26.32 21.09
N GLN A 317 -7.01 -25.16 21.69
CA GLN A 317 -5.98 -24.32 22.32
C GLN A 317 -5.37 -24.97 23.57
N VAL A 318 -6.17 -25.69 24.36
CA VAL A 318 -5.63 -26.40 25.54
C VAL A 318 -4.83 -27.64 25.14
N GLU A 319 -5.26 -28.36 24.11
CA GLU A 319 -4.52 -29.51 23.56
C GLU A 319 -3.15 -29.07 23.01
N THR A 320 -3.13 -27.98 22.26
CA THR A 320 -1.90 -27.36 21.73
C THR A 320 -0.96 -26.96 22.87
N PHE A 321 -1.50 -26.32 23.92
CA PHE A 321 -0.72 -25.94 25.09
C PHE A 321 -0.11 -27.14 25.81
N ILE A 322 -0.89 -28.19 26.09
CA ILE A 322 -0.42 -29.41 26.76
C ILE A 322 0.72 -30.07 25.97
N SER A 323 0.53 -30.22 24.65
CA SER A 323 1.52 -30.82 23.77
C SER A 323 2.85 -30.05 23.81
N LYS A 324 2.80 -28.73 23.61
CA LYS A 324 3.99 -27.87 23.63
C LYS A 324 4.62 -27.77 25.03
N TYR A 325 3.83 -27.75 26.09
CA TYR A 325 4.33 -27.73 27.47
C TYR A 325 5.07 -29.03 27.82
N THR A 326 4.56 -30.18 27.37
CA THR A 326 5.23 -31.48 27.56
C THR A 326 6.60 -31.51 26.87
N LEU A 327 6.68 -30.98 25.64
CA LEU A 327 7.95 -30.85 24.92
C LEU A 327 8.93 -29.90 25.63
N LEU A 328 8.43 -28.80 26.22
CA LEU A 328 9.24 -27.88 27.03
C LEU A 328 9.82 -28.58 28.27
N GLN A 329 9.01 -29.37 28.98
CA GLN A 329 9.47 -30.14 30.15
C GLN A 329 10.50 -31.21 29.78
N ALA A 330 10.41 -31.79 28.58
CA ALA A 330 11.37 -32.75 28.06
C ALA A 330 12.67 -32.11 27.55
N GLY A 331 12.79 -30.77 27.56
CA GLY A 331 13.97 -30.04 27.10
C GLY A 331 14.11 -29.98 25.57
N HIS A 332 13.01 -30.14 24.83
CA HIS A 332 13.00 -30.16 23.37
C HIS A 332 12.56 -28.82 22.73
N LEU A 333 12.47 -27.73 23.51
CA LEU A 333 11.87 -26.44 23.11
C LEU A 333 12.52 -25.20 23.73
#